data_AF-A0A9E4JLP6-F1
#
_entry.id   AF-A0A9E4JLP6-F1
#
_cell.length_a   1.000
_cell.length_b   1.000
_cell.length_c   1.000
_cell.angle_alpha   90.00
_cell.angle_beta   90.00
_cell.angle_gamma   90.00
#
_symmetry.space_group_name_H-M   'P 1'
#
loop_
_entity.id
_entity.type
_entity.pdbx_description
1 polymer ?
#
loop_
_entity_poly.entity_id
_entity_poly.type
_entity_poly.pdbx_seq_one_letter_code
_entity_poly.pdbx_strand_id
1 'polypeptide(L)'
;MTTTTSSPKSFADFKKLVDAEEFFIFFELPYDQTFVNVNRLHILKQFSLLIEEIDSAFPDLSEAEKLDKYKLALEEAYEVFKTSSPLETKLFKVFKDAPKNVVLTKDIGTES
;
A
#
# COMPACT_ATOMS: atom_id res chain seq x y z
N MET A 1 -27.16 -10.53 13.71
CA MET A 1 -25.76 -10.16 13.97
C MET A 1 -24.93 -10.68 12.80
N THR A 2 -24.77 -9.88 11.75
CA THR A 2 -24.03 -10.27 10.54
C THR A 2 -22.55 -10.05 10.80
N THR A 3 -21.81 -11.15 10.86
CA THR A 3 -20.36 -11.20 10.94
C THR A 3 -19.77 -10.67 9.63
N THR A 4 -19.19 -9.47 9.65
CA THR A 4 -18.35 -9.00 8.54
C THR A 4 -17.02 -9.73 8.62
N THR A 5 -16.89 -10.79 7.82
CA THR A 5 -15.66 -11.57 7.64
C THR A 5 -14.61 -10.70 6.95
N SER A 6 -13.83 -9.97 7.75
CA SER A 6 -12.55 -9.41 7.30
C SER A 6 -11.57 -10.56 7.20
N SER A 7 -11.25 -11.00 5.98
CA SER A 7 -10.26 -12.05 5.75
C SER A 7 -8.95 -11.65 6.44
N PRO A 8 -8.33 -12.53 7.26
CA PRO A 8 -7.06 -12.21 7.91
C PRO A 8 -6.00 -12.04 6.82
N LYS A 9 -5.60 -10.79 6.56
CA LYS A 9 -4.52 -10.47 5.62
C LYS A 9 -3.23 -11.07 6.16
N SER A 10 -2.81 -12.19 5.60
CA SER A 10 -1.58 -12.87 5.99
C SER A 10 -0.43 -12.45 5.08
N PHE A 11 0.75 -12.33 5.66
CA PHE A 11 1.99 -12.07 4.92
C PHE A 11 2.27 -13.17 3.89
N ALA A 12 1.83 -14.40 4.16
CA ALA A 12 1.93 -15.50 3.21
C ALA A 12 1.08 -15.27 1.95
N ASP A 13 -0.10 -14.65 2.08
CA ASP A 13 -0.97 -14.35 0.94
C ASP A 13 -0.44 -13.15 0.16
N PHE A 14 0.08 -12.13 0.85
CA PHE A 14 0.80 -11.02 0.22
C PHE A 14 1.92 -11.49 -0.71
N LYS A 15 2.74 -12.46 -0.27
CA LYS A 15 3.86 -12.99 -1.07
C LYS A 15 3.44 -13.79 -2.30
N LYS A 16 2.17 -14.21 -2.41
CA LYS A 16 1.64 -14.91 -3.60
C LYS A 16 1.18 -13.93 -4.68
N LEU A 17 0.93 -12.67 -4.31
CA LEU A 17 0.47 -11.64 -5.24
C LEU A 17 1.60 -11.29 -6.20
N VAL A 18 1.22 -11.09 -7.46
CA VAL A 18 2.16 -10.74 -8.55
C VAL A 18 1.69 -9.54 -9.35
N ASP A 19 0.37 -9.31 -9.38
CA ASP A 19 -0.24 -8.21 -10.12
C ASP A 19 -0.40 -6.97 -9.27
N ALA A 20 -0.15 -5.81 -9.88
CA ALA A 20 -0.26 -4.50 -9.21
C ALA A 20 -1.64 -4.31 -8.57
N GLU A 21 -2.70 -4.62 -9.32
CA GLU A 21 -4.10 -4.51 -8.88
C GLU A 21 -4.38 -5.35 -7.64
N GLU A 22 -3.84 -6.57 -7.57
CA GLU A 22 -4.05 -7.45 -6.41
C GLU A 22 -3.43 -6.86 -5.14
N PHE A 23 -2.28 -6.20 -5.23
CA PHE A 23 -1.71 -5.51 -4.08
C PHE A 23 -2.61 -4.38 -3.58
N PHE A 24 -3.19 -3.58 -4.47
CA PHE A 24 -4.12 -2.51 -4.07
C PHE A 24 -5.39 -3.09 -3.42
N ILE A 25 -5.94 -4.16 -4.00
CA ILE A 25 -7.12 -4.85 -3.44
C ILE A 25 -6.79 -5.45 -2.07
N PHE A 26 -5.63 -6.09 -1.92
CA PHE A 26 -5.17 -6.68 -0.66
C PHE A 26 -5.06 -5.63 0.44
N PHE A 27 -4.50 -4.46 0.15
CA PHE A 27 -4.39 -3.37 1.12
C PHE A 27 -5.65 -2.51 1.25
N GLU A 28 -6.69 -2.78 0.46
CA GLU A 28 -7.90 -1.97 0.33
C GLU A 28 -7.58 -0.49 0.04
N LEU A 29 -6.62 -0.26 -0.85
CA LEU A 29 -6.22 1.08 -1.29
C LEU A 29 -7.02 1.52 -2.52
N PRO A 30 -7.49 2.78 -2.57
CA PRO A 30 -8.13 3.30 -3.77
C PRO A 30 -7.09 3.51 -4.88
N TYR A 31 -7.37 3.00 -6.07
CA TYR A 31 -6.51 3.15 -7.25
C TYR A 31 -7.34 3.37 -8.51
N ASP A 32 -6.74 4.05 -9.49
CA ASP A 32 -7.31 4.15 -10.84
C ASP A 32 -6.85 2.95 -11.67
N GLN A 33 -7.80 2.10 -12.07
CA GLN A 33 -7.50 0.89 -12.83
C GLN A 33 -6.83 1.18 -14.18
N THR A 34 -7.22 2.24 -14.87
CA THR A 34 -6.63 2.59 -16.18
C THR A 34 -5.18 3.02 -15.99
N PHE A 35 -4.93 3.86 -14.98
CA PHE A 35 -3.59 4.31 -14.64
C PHE A 35 -2.69 3.16 -14.19
N VAL A 36 -3.17 2.28 -13.31
CA VAL A 36 -2.42 1.11 -12.85
C VAL A 36 -2.16 0.18 -14.03
N ASN A 37 -3.12 -0.10 -14.90
CA ASN A 37 -2.91 -0.98 -16.05
C ASN A 37 -1.80 -0.48 -16.99
N VAL A 38 -1.73 0.83 -17.20
CA VAL A 38 -0.68 1.49 -18.01
C VAL A 38 0.67 1.49 -17.28
N ASN A 39 0.69 1.76 -15.98
CA ASN A 39 1.91 1.94 -15.19
C ASN A 39 2.30 0.73 -14.33
N ARG A 40 1.63 -0.43 -14.45
CA ARG A 40 1.77 -1.57 -13.52
C ARG A 40 3.21 -2.00 -13.33
N LEU A 41 3.98 -2.09 -14.42
CA LEU A 41 5.39 -2.50 -14.39
C LEU A 41 6.26 -1.49 -13.64
N HIS A 42 5.97 -0.21 -13.80
CA HIS A 42 6.68 0.86 -13.12
C HIS A 42 6.33 0.92 -11.63
N ILE A 43 5.05 0.79 -11.29
CA ILE A 43 4.56 0.73 -9.91
C ILE A 43 5.16 -0.48 -9.20
N LEU A 44 5.10 -1.68 -9.79
CA LEU A 44 5.67 -2.89 -9.21
C LEU A 44 7.19 -2.80 -9.04
N LYS A 45 7.90 -2.19 -10.00
CA LYS A 45 9.34 -1.97 -9.90
C LYS A 45 9.67 -1.03 -8.75
N GLN A 46 8.98 0.10 -8.65
CA GLN A 46 9.19 1.06 -7.56
C GLN A 46 8.81 0.44 -6.21
N PHE A 47 7.71 -0.30 -6.15
CA PHE A 47 7.26 -0.98 -4.96
C PHE A 47 8.28 -2.03 -4.48
N SER A 48 8.87 -2.81 -5.38
CA SER A 48 9.90 -3.79 -5.04
C SER A 48 11.12 -3.13 -4.40
N LEU A 49 11.57 -1.99 -4.95
CA LEU A 49 12.70 -1.23 -4.38
C LEU A 49 12.39 -0.73 -2.96
N LEU A 50 11.17 -0.24 -2.73
CA LEU A 50 10.74 0.22 -1.41
C LEU A 50 10.62 -0.94 -0.41
N ILE A 51 10.16 -2.11 -0.84
CA ILE A 51 10.16 -3.33 0.00
C ILE A 51 11.57 -3.69 0.43
N GLU A 52 12.53 -3.69 -0.50
CA GLU A 52 13.93 -4.00 -0.21
C GLU A 52 14.53 -2.97 0.77
N GLU A 53 14.22 -1.69 0.61
CA GLU A 53 14.65 -0.64 1.52
C GLU A 53 14.05 -0.82 2.92
N ILE A 54 12.76 -1.16 3.02
CA ILE A 54 12.07 -1.43 4.29
C ILE A 54 12.67 -2.65 4.99
N ASP A 55 12.91 -3.75 4.27
CA ASP A 55 13.44 -4.99 4.86
C ASP A 55 14.89 -4.78 5.37
N SER A 56 15.68 -3.99 4.64
CA SER A 56 17.02 -3.58 5.04
C SER A 56 17.03 -2.61 6.22
N ALA A 57 16.12 -1.63 6.23
CA ALA A 57 16.02 -0.65 7.31
C ALA A 57 15.40 -1.21 8.59
N PHE A 58 14.49 -2.18 8.47
CA PHE A 58 13.74 -2.75 9.58
C PHE A 58 13.65 -4.29 9.52
N PRO A 59 14.78 -5.00 9.68
CA PRO A 59 14.83 -6.46 9.56
C PRO A 59 14.04 -7.19 10.66
N ASP A 60 13.93 -6.59 11.85
CA ASP A 60 13.28 -7.17 13.04
C ASP A 60 11.76 -6.93 13.13
N LEU A 61 11.12 -6.39 12.09
CA LEU A 61 9.67 -6.18 12.10
C LEU A 61 8.90 -7.51 12.04
N SER A 62 7.84 -7.58 12.84
CA SER A 62 6.85 -8.64 12.71
C SER A 62 6.15 -8.59 11.33
N GLU A 63 5.61 -9.72 10.89
CA GLU A 63 4.90 -9.82 9.61
C GLU A 63 3.77 -8.77 9.48
N ALA A 64 3.06 -8.48 10.57
CA ALA A 64 2.01 -7.46 10.60
C ALA A 64 2.57 -6.04 10.39
N GLU A 65 3.69 -5.72 11.04
CA GLU A 65 4.37 -4.43 10.89
C GLU A 65 4.95 -4.29 9.47
N LYS A 66 5.52 -5.36 8.91
CA LYS A 66 5.99 -5.36 7.51
C LYS A 66 4.86 -5.08 6.53
N LEU A 67 3.70 -5.69 6.72
CA LEU A 67 2.52 -5.42 5.89
C LEU A 67 2.07 -3.95 5.95
N ASP A 68 2.10 -3.34 7.14
CA ASP A 68 1.79 -1.91 7.29
C ASP A 68 2.78 -1.03 6.53
N LYS A 69 4.08 -1.32 6.63
CA LYS A 69 5.12 -0.62 5.86
C LYS A 69 4.97 -0.83 4.35
N TYR A 70 4.67 -2.04 3.91
CA TYR A 70 4.48 -2.35 2.49
C TYR A 70 3.24 -1.64 1.93
N LYS A 71 2.17 -1.51 2.71
CA LYS A 71 1.00 -0.70 2.33
C LYS A 71 1.42 0.73 2.00
N LEU A 72 2.20 1.36 2.88
CA LEU A 72 2.69 2.73 2.69
C LEU A 72 3.61 2.84 1.46
N ALA A 73 4.48 1.85 1.25
CA ALA A 73 5.35 1.79 0.08
C ALA A 73 4.55 1.69 -1.24
N LEU A 74 3.46 0.93 -1.28
CA LEU A 74 2.63 0.81 -2.48
C LEU A 74 1.92 2.13 -2.80
N GLU A 75 1.38 2.81 -1.79
CA GLU A 75 0.76 4.13 -1.94
C GLU A 75 1.76 5.16 -2.43
N GLU A 76 2.98 5.16 -1.88
CA GLU A 76 4.06 6.04 -2.30
C GLU A 76 4.47 5.78 -3.76
N ALA A 77 4.68 4.51 -4.11
CA ALA A 77 4.99 4.13 -5.49
C ALA A 77 3.93 4.65 -6.45
N TYR A 78 2.64 4.51 -6.11
CA TYR A 78 1.53 4.99 -6.92
C TYR A 78 1.50 6.53 -7.07
N GLU A 79 1.61 7.27 -5.96
CA GLU A 79 1.55 8.74 -5.95
C GLU A 79 2.75 9.38 -6.67
N VAL A 80 3.93 8.76 -6.63
CA VAL A 80 5.13 9.21 -7.37
C VAL A 80 4.85 9.26 -8.88
N PHE A 81 4.14 8.27 -9.43
CA PHE A 81 3.79 8.29 -10.86
C PHE A 81 2.63 9.25 -11.15
N LYS A 82 1.69 9.40 -10.23
CA LYS A 82 0.52 10.26 -10.40
C LYS A 82 0.87 11.75 -10.43
N THR A 83 1.84 12.16 -9.61
CA THR A 83 2.24 13.57 -9.46
C THR A 83 3.20 14.07 -10.54
N SER A 84 3.62 13.22 -11.49
CA SER A 84 4.46 13.58 -12.67
C SER A 84 5.75 14.36 -12.35
N SER A 85 6.22 14.37 -11.10
CA SER A 85 7.41 15.12 -10.70
C SER A 85 8.10 14.46 -9.52
N PRO A 86 9.18 13.68 -9.74
CA PRO A 86 9.93 13.00 -8.67
C PRO A 86 10.71 13.96 -7.73
N LEU A 87 10.50 15.28 -7.83
CA LEU A 87 11.31 16.29 -7.17
C LEU A 87 10.59 17.11 -6.07
N GLU A 88 9.25 17.18 -6.05
CA GLU A 88 8.55 18.08 -5.11
C GLU A 88 8.05 17.44 -3.82
N THR A 89 7.90 16.13 -3.79
CA THR A 89 7.30 15.47 -2.63
C THR A 89 8.38 15.12 -1.62
N LYS A 90 8.41 15.88 -0.52
CA LYS A 90 9.03 15.60 0.79
C LYS A 90 8.53 14.27 1.41
N LEU A 91 8.48 13.18 0.64
CA LEU A 91 7.94 11.87 1.01
C LEU A 91 8.80 11.13 2.05
N PHE A 92 10.03 11.59 2.27
CA PHE A 92 10.92 11.15 3.35
C PHE A 92 10.40 11.37 4.78
N LYS A 93 9.19 11.91 4.99
CA LYS A 93 8.65 12.14 6.33
C LYS A 93 8.01 10.89 6.96
N VAL A 94 7.58 9.91 6.16
CA VAL A 94 6.94 8.68 6.67
C VAL A 94 7.90 7.76 7.44
N PHE A 95 9.21 7.86 7.20
CA PHE A 95 10.21 7.18 8.03
C PHE A 95 10.49 7.90 9.37
N LYS A 96 9.90 9.08 9.65
CA LYS A 96 10.23 9.87 10.85
C LYS A 96 9.08 10.16 11.81
N ASP A 97 7.82 9.98 11.42
CA ASP A 97 6.69 10.19 12.33
C ASP A 97 5.64 9.13 12.03
N ALA A 98 5.55 8.11 12.88
CA ALA A 98 4.45 7.16 12.85
C ALA A 98 3.16 7.91 13.22
N PRO A 99 2.22 8.15 12.29
CA PRO A 99 0.93 8.66 12.68
C PRO A 99 0.15 7.48 13.26
N LYS A 100 0.01 7.46 14.59
CA LYS A 100 -1.15 6.82 15.22
C LYS A 100 -2.38 7.36 14.50
N ASN A 101 -3.24 6.47 14.00
CA ASN A 101 -4.60 6.70 13.50
C ASN A 101 -4.79 6.59 11.97
N VAL A 102 -4.61 5.37 11.42
CA VAL A 102 -5.26 5.01 10.16
C VAL A 102 -6.73 4.68 10.47
N VAL A 103 -7.58 5.71 10.49
CA VAL A 103 -9.03 5.53 10.48
C VAL A 103 -9.40 5.07 9.08
N LEU A 104 -9.76 3.79 8.93
CA LEU A 104 -10.50 3.33 7.76
C LEU A 104 -11.91 3.93 7.86
N THR A 105 -12.10 5.13 7.30
CA THR A 105 -13.44 5.67 7.02
C THR A 105 -14.04 4.86 5.88
N LYS A 106 -14.85 3.86 6.21
CA LYS A 106 -15.94 3.42 5.32
C LYS A 106 -17.15 4.27 5.65
N ASP A 107 -17.18 5.45 5.04
CA ASP A 107 -18.44 6.11 4.71
C ASP A 107 -18.86 5.55 3.35
N ILE A 108 -19.91 4.73 3.36
CA ILE A 108 -20.72 4.49 2.16
C ILE A 108 -22.14 4.83 2.60
N GLY A 109 -22.55 6.05 2.28
CA GLY A 109 -23.96 6.41 2.24
C GLY A 109 -24.71 5.48 1.29
N THR A 110 -25.87 5.00 1.72
CA THR A 110 -27.00 4.77 0.83
C THR A 110 -28.26 5.05 1.63
N GLU A 111 -28.82 6.22 1.38
CA GLU A 111 -30.17 6.62 1.74
C GLU A 111 -31.20 5.63 1.18
N SER A 112 -32.20 5.27 2.00
CA SER A 112 -33.66 5.30 1.71
C SER A 112 -34.43 4.47 2.73
#